data_AF-A0A4Y3IQB3-F1
#
_entry.id   AF-A0A4Y3IQB3-F1
#
_cell.length_a   1.000
_cell.length_b   1.000
_cell.length_c   1.000
_cell.angle_alpha   90.00
_cell.angle_beta   90.00
_cell.angle_gamma   90.00
#
_symmetry.space_group_name_H-M   'P 1'
#
loop_
_entity.id
_entity.type
_entity.pdbx_description
1 polymer ?
#
loop_
_entity_poly.entity_id
_entity_poly.type
_entity_poly.pdbx_seq_one_letter_code
_entity_poly.pdbx_strand_id
1 'polypeptide(L)'
;MNLDKAKKRIAKQVKKGFNGYPKITLAYYGVTKDCATEVAVQFILGEGDSVQEERFCCETEIRDNEQIQTTLLKIIERANANSVIEIEGVTVL
;
A
#
# COMPACT_ATOMS: atom_id res chain seq x y z
N MET A 1 -13.57 8.77 4.69
CA MET A 1 -14.16 7.81 3.73
C MET A 1 -14.18 6.50 4.48
N ASN A 2 -15.34 5.85 4.64
CA ASN A 2 -15.44 4.68 5.52
C ASN A 2 -14.31 3.64 5.28
N LEU A 3 -13.66 3.20 6.38
CA LEU A 3 -12.51 2.28 6.40
C LEU A 3 -12.74 1.02 5.56
N ASP A 4 -13.88 0.35 5.73
CA ASP A 4 -14.21 -0.88 5.00
C ASP A 4 -14.28 -0.65 3.49
N LYS A 5 -14.76 0.52 3.09
CA LYS A 5 -14.83 0.91 1.69
C LYS A 5 -13.43 1.14 1.11
N ALA A 6 -12.52 1.77 1.88
CA ALA A 6 -11.14 1.97 1.47
C ALA A 6 -10.42 0.62 1.28
N LYS A 7 -10.47 -0.24 2.31
CA LYS A 7 -9.89 -1.60 2.28
C LYS A 7 -10.39 -2.42 1.10
N LYS A 8 -11.71 -2.47 0.88
CA LYS A 8 -12.30 -3.22 -0.26
C LYS A 8 -11.81 -2.71 -1.61
N ARG A 9 -11.62 -1.40 -1.76
CA ARG A 9 -11.14 -0.82 -3.03
C ARG A 9 -9.66 -1.11 -3.26
N ILE A 10 -8.83 -1.05 -2.22
CA ILE A 10 -7.41 -1.43 -2.28
C ILE A 10 -7.28 -2.92 -2.62
N ALA A 11 -7.96 -3.80 -1.87
CA ALA A 11 -7.96 -5.24 -2.12
C ALA A 11 -8.41 -5.60 -3.54
N LYS A 12 -9.39 -4.86 -4.10
CA LYS A 12 -9.81 -5.03 -5.50
C LYS A 12 -8.70 -4.66 -6.49
N GLN A 13 -7.88 -3.64 -6.22
CA GLN A 13 -6.73 -3.32 -7.07
C GLN A 13 -5.63 -4.39 -6.94
N VAL A 14 -5.31 -4.80 -5.72
CA VAL A 14 -4.32 -5.87 -5.44
C VAL A 14 -4.69 -7.16 -6.16
N LYS A 15 -5.97 -7.55 -6.13
CA LYS A 15 -6.47 -8.77 -6.80
C LYS A 15 -6.29 -8.77 -8.31
N LYS A 16 -6.15 -7.60 -8.95
CA LYS A 16 -5.87 -7.54 -10.40
C LYS A 16 -4.45 -7.99 -10.75
N GLY A 17 -3.56 -8.07 -9.76
CA GLY A 17 -2.17 -8.46 -9.95
C GLY A 17 -1.38 -7.46 -10.79
N PHE A 18 -0.30 -7.96 -11.41
CA PHE A 18 0.58 -7.15 -12.24
C PHE A 18 0.04 -7.02 -13.67
N ASN A 19 -0.22 -5.78 -14.10
CA ASN A 19 -0.69 -5.40 -15.43
C ASN A 19 0.20 -4.28 -16.03
N GLY A 20 1.50 -4.26 -15.69
CA GLY A 20 2.45 -3.26 -16.18
C GLY A 20 2.62 -2.04 -15.28
N TYR A 21 3.22 -0.99 -15.83
CA TYR A 21 3.58 0.24 -15.11
C TYR A 21 2.68 1.41 -15.53
N PRO A 22 2.43 2.41 -14.67
CA PRO A 22 3.03 2.61 -13.35
C PRO A 22 2.57 1.58 -12.32
N LYS A 23 3.49 1.15 -11.44
CA LYS A 23 3.21 0.14 -10.40
C LYS A 23 3.36 0.77 -9.02
N ILE A 24 2.41 0.48 -8.15
CA ILE A 24 2.52 0.70 -6.71
C ILE A 24 2.74 -0.64 -6.01
N THR A 25 3.65 -0.66 -5.04
CA THR A 25 3.83 -1.76 -4.10
C THR A 25 3.59 -1.26 -2.68
N LEU A 26 2.74 -1.97 -1.95
CA LEU A 26 2.48 -1.74 -0.53
C LEU A 26 3.22 -2.82 0.27
N ALA A 27 4.05 -2.43 1.21
CA ALA A 27 4.74 -3.35 2.11
C ALA A 27 4.52 -2.90 3.56
N TYR A 28 4.06 -3.82 4.41
CA TYR A 28 3.75 -3.53 5.80
C TYR A 28 4.90 -3.96 6.72
N TYR A 29 5.16 -3.14 7.74
CA TYR A 29 6.20 -3.39 8.74
C TYR A 29 5.67 -3.18 10.15
N GLY A 30 6.28 -3.83 11.13
CA GLY A 30 5.90 -3.69 12.53
C GLY A 30 6.82 -4.43 13.49
N VAL A 31 6.51 -4.36 14.78
CA VAL A 31 7.29 -5.02 15.84
C VAL A 31 7.02 -6.54 15.88
N THR A 32 5.86 -6.97 15.39
CA THR A 32 5.49 -8.39 15.31
C THR A 32 4.93 -8.71 13.92
N LYS A 33 4.82 -10.01 13.61
CA LYS A 33 4.21 -10.46 12.35
C LYS A 33 2.70 -10.20 12.27
N ASP A 34 2.06 -9.98 13.41
CA ASP A 34 0.62 -9.83 13.51
C ASP A 34 0.16 -8.37 13.46
N CYS A 35 1.00 -7.44 13.90
CA CYS A 35 0.68 -6.02 13.99
C CYS A 35 1.59 -5.19 13.09
N ALA A 36 1.02 -4.56 12.07
CA ALA A 36 1.71 -3.59 11.25
C ALA A 36 1.54 -2.19 11.82
N THR A 37 2.65 -1.49 12.07
CA THR A 37 2.67 -0.08 12.53
C THR A 37 3.19 0.86 11.45
N GLU A 38 3.72 0.32 10.34
CA GLU A 38 4.19 1.09 9.21
C GLU A 38 3.76 0.49 7.87
N VAL A 39 3.66 1.33 6.85
CA VAL A 39 3.48 0.92 5.45
C VAL A 39 4.41 1.74 4.56
N ALA A 40 5.20 1.06 3.73
CA ALA A 40 5.93 1.67 2.63
C ALA A 40 5.09 1.60 1.35
N VAL A 41 4.94 2.74 0.69
CA VAL A 41 4.31 2.89 -0.61
C VAL A 41 5.42 3.15 -1.62
N GLN A 42 5.69 2.15 -2.45
CA GLN A 42 6.72 2.21 -3.48
C GLN A 42 6.08 2.41 -4.84
N PHE A 43 6.46 3.49 -5.53
CA PHE A 43 6.02 3.80 -6.88
C PHE A 43 7.18 3.59 -7.87
N ILE A 44 6.87 3.01 -9.02
CA ILE A 44 7.81 2.88 -10.13
C ILE A 44 7.06 3.18 -11.45
N LEU A 45 7.61 4.09 -12.24
CA LEU A 45 6.97 4.64 -13.44
C LEU A 45 7.06 3.69 -14.64
N GLY A 46 8.18 2.99 -14.79
CA GLY A 46 8.48 2.08 -15.88
C GLY A 46 9.47 0.98 -15.45
N GLU A 47 9.63 -0.01 -16.31
CA GLU A 47 10.59 -1.09 -16.05
C GLU A 47 12.02 -0.55 -16.00
N GLY A 48 12.74 -0.86 -14.92
CA GLY A 48 14.11 -0.38 -14.70
C GLY A 48 14.23 1.03 -14.14
N ASP A 49 13.11 1.77 -13.98
CA ASP A 49 13.13 3.09 -13.36
C ASP A 49 13.44 3.00 -11.85
N SER A 50 13.94 4.11 -11.29
CA SER A 50 14.18 4.24 -9.86
C SER A 50 12.88 4.18 -9.07
N VAL A 51 12.86 3.37 -8.01
CA VAL A 51 11.74 3.33 -7.07
C VAL A 51 11.68 4.63 -6.26
N GLN A 52 10.50 5.23 -6.19
CA GLN A 52 10.18 6.29 -5.24
C GLN A 52 9.44 5.67 -4.07
N GLU A 53 9.85 5.97 -2.83
CA GLU A 53 9.26 5.39 -1.63
C GLU A 53 8.76 6.49 -0.70
N GLU A 54 7.54 6.33 -0.19
CA GLU A 54 6.98 7.13 0.91
C GLU A 54 6.52 6.17 2.01
N ARG A 55 6.84 6.50 3.27
CA ARG A 55 6.44 5.68 4.43
C ARG A 55 5.45 6.43 5.31
N PHE A 56 4.47 5.69 5.81
CA PHE A 56 3.56 6.15 6.85
C PHE A 56 3.68 5.24 8.07
N CYS A 57 3.53 5.82 9.25
CA CYS A 57 3.55 5.11 10.52
C CYS A 57 2.40 5.53 11.42
N CYS A 58 2.00 4.64 12.34
CA CYS A 58 1.17 4.97 13.48
C CYS A 58 1.46 4.04 14.67
N GLU A 59 0.96 4.40 15.85
CA GLU A 59 1.21 3.65 17.10
C GLU A 59 0.42 2.33 17.19
N THR A 60 -0.59 2.15 16.35
CA THR A 60 -1.49 0.99 16.35
C THR A 60 -1.48 0.28 15.00
N GLU A 61 -2.36 -0.72 14.82
CA GLU A 61 -2.52 -1.46 13.57
C GLU A 61 -2.90 -0.52 12.41
N ILE A 62 -1.93 -0.24 11.55
CA ILE A 62 -2.03 0.75 10.47
C ILE A 62 -3.04 0.35 9.39
N ARG A 63 -3.31 -0.95 9.24
CA ARG A 63 -4.35 -1.45 8.34
C ARG A 63 -5.74 -1.03 8.81
N ASP A 64 -5.94 -0.75 10.08
CA ASP A 64 -7.21 -0.31 10.66
C ASP A 64 -7.37 1.22 10.77
N ASN A 65 -6.35 1.98 10.37
CA ASN A 65 -6.40 3.44 10.42
C ASN A 65 -7.15 4.03 9.19
N GLU A 66 -8.32 4.63 9.40
CA GLU A 66 -9.16 5.19 8.30
C GLU A 66 -8.42 6.26 7.48
N GLN A 67 -7.65 7.13 8.14
CA GLN A 67 -6.93 8.20 7.48
C GLN A 67 -5.83 7.63 6.58
N ILE A 68 -5.06 6.66 7.07
CA ILE A 68 -4.02 6.00 6.28
C ILE A 68 -4.64 5.26 5.10
N GLN A 69 -5.67 4.42 5.32
CA GLN A 69 -6.31 3.68 4.22
C GLN A 69 -6.93 4.61 3.16
N THR A 70 -7.48 5.75 3.58
CA THR A 70 -7.96 6.79 2.65
C THR A 70 -6.82 7.43 1.86
N THR A 71 -5.69 7.71 2.50
CA THR A 71 -4.51 8.27 1.86
C THR A 71 -3.91 7.29 0.84
N LEU A 72 -3.72 6.03 1.22
CA LEU A 72 -3.22 4.97 0.31
C LEU A 72 -4.08 4.86 -0.94
N LEU A 73 -5.41 4.83 -0.78
CA LEU A 73 -6.31 4.76 -1.93
C LEU A 73 -6.16 5.98 -2.84
N LYS A 74 -6.03 7.20 -2.28
CA LYS A 74 -5.82 8.42 -3.07
C LYS A 74 -4.49 8.41 -3.81
N ILE A 75 -3.42 7.88 -3.20
CA ILE A 75 -2.12 7.72 -3.85
C ILE A 75 -2.28 6.78 -5.06
N ILE A 76 -2.92 5.63 -4.86
CA ILE A 76 -3.19 4.67 -5.94
C ILE A 76 -3.99 5.30 -7.09
N GLU A 77 -5.05 6.03 -6.77
CA GLU A 77 -5.89 6.70 -7.78
C GLU A 77 -5.14 7.79 -8.53
N ARG A 78 -4.34 8.62 -7.84
CA ARG A 78 -3.61 9.74 -8.46
C ARG A 78 -2.39 9.30 -9.25
N ALA A 79 -1.77 8.19 -8.87
CA ALA A 79 -0.65 7.61 -9.60
C ALA A 79 -1.07 7.01 -10.94
N ASN A 80 -2.38 6.88 -11.21
CA ASN A 80 -2.91 6.13 -12.36
C ASN A 80 -2.26 4.75 -12.49
N ALA A 81 -2.08 4.07 -11.35
CA ALA A 81 -1.33 2.82 -11.31
C ALA A 81 -2.06 1.73 -12.11
N ASN A 82 -1.33 1.11 -13.04
CA ASN A 82 -1.78 -0.07 -13.78
C ASN A 82 -1.71 -1.32 -12.91
N SER A 83 -0.76 -1.35 -11.97
CA SER A 83 -0.55 -2.44 -11.03
C SER A 83 -0.52 -1.94 -9.60
N VAL A 84 -1.19 -2.66 -8.70
CA VAL A 84 -1.03 -2.50 -7.26
C VAL A 84 -0.67 -3.87 -6.71
N ILE A 85 0.48 -3.96 -6.06
CA ILE A 85 0.97 -5.18 -5.43
C ILE A 85 1.02 -4.95 -3.93
N GLU A 86 0.58 -5.93 -3.15
CA GLU A 86 0.75 -5.95 -1.71
C GLU A 86 1.72 -7.09 -1.37
N ILE A 87 2.78 -6.78 -0.64
CA ILE A 87 3.68 -7.79 -0.10
C ILE A 87 2.95 -8.48 1.05
N GLU A 88 2.88 -9.81 0.97
CA GLU A 88 2.14 -10.60 1.95
C GLU A 88 2.79 -10.55 3.34
N GLY A 89 1.96 -10.33 4.36
CA GLY A 89 2.38 -10.33 5.76
C GLY A 89 2.96 -9.00 6.24
N VAL A 90 3.56 -9.06 7.44
CA VAL A 90 4.23 -7.93 8.09
C VAL A 90 5.70 -8.27 8.26
N THR A 91 6.57 -7.40 7.76
CA THR A 91 8.02 -7.52 7.95
C THR A 91 8.39 -6.97 9.33
N VAL A 92 9.07 -7.78 10.14
CA VAL A 92 9.54 -7.35 11.47
C VAL A 92 10.71 -6.39 11.31
N LEU A 93 10.64 -5.24 11.99
CA LEU A 93 11.72 -4.23 12.05
C LEU A 93 12.78 -4.57 13.11
#